data_AF-A0A562WSR4-F1
#
_entry.id   AF-A0A562WSR4-F1
#
_cell.length_a   1.000
_cell.length_b   1.000
_cell.length_c   1.000
_cell.angle_alpha   90.00
_cell.angle_beta   90.00
_cell.angle_gamma   90.00
#
_symmetry.space_group_name_H-M   'P 1'
#
loop_
_entity.id
_entity.type
_entity.pdbx_description
1 polymer ?
#
loop_
_entity_poly.entity_id
_entity_poly.type
_entity_poly.pdbx_seq_one_letter_code
_entity_poly.pdbx_strand_id
1 'polypeptide(L)'
;MLNQSREIDRITISVPHTLALEADALSTELKVSRSELYKTAMENFLAEQRRLRVRMIAAEMAEEYRTNKELTSMSALDGENFA
;
A
#
# COMPACT_ATOMS: atom_id res chain seq x y z
N MET A 1 -26.91 -3.82 21.72
CA MET A 1 -26.41 -4.24 20.40
C MET A 1 -25.77 -3.03 19.74
N LEU A 2 -24.45 -3.02 19.55
CA LEU A 2 -23.75 -1.91 18.90
C LEU A 2 -24.00 -2.00 17.40
N ASN A 3 -24.91 -1.17 16.91
CA ASN A 3 -25.12 -0.99 15.48
C ASN A 3 -23.95 -0.13 14.98
N GLN A 4 -22.87 -0.77 14.51
CA GLN A 4 -21.80 -0.05 13.81
C GLN A 4 -22.38 0.41 12.47
N SER A 5 -22.91 1.63 12.45
CA SER A 5 -23.17 2.38 11.23
C SER A 5 -21.87 2.36 10.42
N ARG A 6 -21.82 1.60 9.31
CA ARG A 6 -20.73 1.76 8.34
C ARG A 6 -20.86 3.18 7.80
N GLU A 7 -20.01 4.09 8.27
CA GLU A 7 -19.90 5.44 7.73
C GLU A 7 -19.40 5.30 6.29
N ILE A 8 -20.34 5.35 5.33
CA ILE A 8 -20.03 5.35 3.90
C ILE A 8 -19.99 6.81 3.47
N ASP A 9 -18.79 7.30 3.19
CA ASP A 9 -18.60 8.60 2.59
C ASP A 9 -18.90 8.55 1.09
N ARG A 10 -19.74 9.46 0.62
CA ARG A 10 -20.03 9.63 -0.81
C ARG A 10 -19.11 10.70 -1.38
N ILE A 11 -18.39 10.34 -2.43
CA ILE A 11 -17.52 11.25 -3.15
C ILE A 11 -18.04 11.45 -4.57
N THR A 12 -17.85 12.66 -5.11
CA THR A 12 -18.05 12.96 -6.53
C THR A 12 -16.69 13.34 -7.10
N ILE A 13 -16.30 12.69 -8.19
CA ILE A 13 -15.01 12.92 -8.84
C ILE A 13 -15.23 13.31 -10.30
N SER A 14 -14.38 14.20 -10.81
CA SER A 14 -14.26 14.45 -12.23
C SER A 14 -13.08 13.65 -12.76
N VAL A 15 -13.27 12.95 -13.87
CA VAL A 15 -12.22 12.15 -14.52
C VAL A 15 -12.11 12.53 -16.00
N PRO A 16 -10.93 12.37 -16.62
CA PRO A 16 -10.78 12.54 -18.06
C PRO A 16 -11.78 11.68 -18.83
N HIS A 17 -12.32 12.20 -19.92
CA HIS A 17 -13.33 11.51 -20.72
C HIS A 17 -12.85 10.15 -21.24
N THR A 18 -11.59 10.07 -21.67
CA THR A 18 -10.96 8.82 -22.13
C THR A 18 -10.99 7.74 -21.06
N LEU A 19 -10.67 8.09 -19.82
CA LEU A 19 -10.69 7.16 -18.69
C LEU A 19 -12.11 6.71 -18.35
N ALA A 20 -13.10 7.59 -18.49
CA ALA A 20 -14.50 7.22 -18.31
C ALA A 20 -14.96 6.19 -19.34
N LEU A 21 -14.54 6.33 -20.61
CA LEU A 21 -14.84 5.37 -21.68
C LEU A 21 -14.17 4.01 -21.44
N GLU A 22 -12.92 4.00 -20.98
CA GLU A 22 -12.22 2.76 -20.62
C GLU A 22 -12.91 2.06 -19.44
N ALA A 23 -13.32 2.83 -18.43
CA ALA A 23 -14.07 2.29 -17.29
C ALA A 23 -15.43 1.72 -17.72
N ASP A 24 -16.09 2.30 -18.73
CA ASP A 24 -17.33 1.77 -19.30
C ASP A 24 -17.16 0.42 -19.99
N ALA A 25 -16.11 0.31 -20.81
CA ALA A 25 -15.78 -0.93 -21.49
C ALA A 25 -15.52 -2.04 -20.46
N LEU A 26 -14.69 -1.77 -19.46
CA LEU A 26 -14.36 -2.70 -18.38
C LEU A 26 -15.58 -3.05 -17.51
N SER A 27 -16.43 -2.07 -17.20
CA SER A 27 -17.68 -2.27 -16.46
C SER A 27 -18.60 -3.27 -17.17
N THR A 28 -18.69 -3.14 -18.49
CA THR A 28 -19.51 -4.02 -19.34
C THR A 28 -18.91 -5.42 -19.43
N GLU A 29 -17.61 -5.53 -19.66
CA GLU A 29 -16.89 -6.79 -19.77
C GLU A 29 -16.96 -7.61 -18.47
N LEU A 30 -16.67 -6.97 -17.34
CA LEU A 30 -16.61 -7.61 -16.02
C LEU A 30 -17.98 -7.72 -15.34
N LYS A 31 -19.02 -7.11 -15.92
CA LYS A 31 -20.40 -7.08 -15.39
C LYS A 31 -20.48 -6.52 -13.97
N VAL A 32 -19.69 -5.49 -13.69
CA VAL A 32 -19.65 -4.76 -12.41
C VAL A 32 -19.99 -3.30 -12.63
N SER A 33 -20.43 -2.60 -11.58
CA SER A 33 -20.68 -1.16 -11.69
C SER A 33 -19.36 -0.35 -11.79
N ARG A 34 -19.41 0.82 -12.41
CA ARG A 34 -18.28 1.78 -12.37
C ARG A 34 -17.84 2.09 -10.95
N SER A 35 -18.79 2.26 -10.02
CA SER A 35 -18.48 2.55 -8.63
C SER A 35 -17.66 1.43 -7.98
N GLU A 36 -17.99 0.18 -8.28
CA GLU A 36 -17.22 -0.97 -7.79
C GLU A 36 -15.82 -0.98 -8.39
N LEU A 37 -15.69 -0.73 -9.70
CA LEU A 37 -14.37 -0.61 -10.35
C LEU A 37 -13.50 0.45 -9.70
N TYR A 38 -14.03 1.66 -9.50
CA TYR A 38 -13.28 2.74 -8.88
C TYR A 38 -12.93 2.45 -7.42
N LYS A 39 -13.84 1.83 -6.68
CA LYS A 39 -13.59 1.40 -5.31
C LYS A 39 -12.44 0.38 -5.27
N THR A 40 -12.49 -0.68 -6.07
CA THR A 40 -11.44 -1.69 -6.13
C THR A 40 -10.10 -1.10 -6.57
N ALA A 41 -10.10 -0.22 -7.58
CA ALA A 41 -8.90 0.47 -8.03
C ALA A 41 -8.27 1.31 -6.90
N MET A 42 -9.10 2.04 -6.16
CA MET A 42 -8.65 2.86 -5.03
C MET A 42 -8.12 2.01 -3.87
N GLU A 43 -8.78 0.91 -3.52
CA GLU A 43 -8.32 -0.04 -2.50
C GLU A 43 -6.96 -0.64 -2.85
N ASN A 44 -6.79 -1.07 -4.12
CA ASN A 44 -5.54 -1.61 -4.62
C ASN A 44 -4.42 -0.58 -4.61
N PHE A 45 -4.71 0.65 -5.05
CA PHE A 45 -3.75 1.74 -5.02
C PHE A 45 -3.27 2.04 -3.59
N LEU A 46 -4.19 2.15 -2.63
CA LEU A 46 -3.85 2.40 -1.22
C LEU A 46 -3.04 1.25 -0.61
N ALA A 47 -3.37 0.00 -0.97
CA ALA A 47 -2.61 -1.16 -0.52
C ALA A 47 -1.16 -1.13 -1.05
N GLU A 48 -0.97 -0.77 -2.32
CA GLU A 48 0.36 -0.66 -2.91
C GLU A 48 1.17 0.49 -2.31
N GLN A 49 0.56 1.66 -2.08
CA GLN A 49 1.23 2.78 -1.42
C GLN A 49 1.69 2.42 0.00
N ARG A 50 0.90 1.65 0.75
CA ARG A 50 1.31 1.14 2.07
C ARG A 50 2.52 0.22 1.95
N ARG A 51 2.54 -0.68 0.98
CA ARG A 51 3.68 -1.59 0.73
C ARG A 51 4.94 -0.80 0.35
N LEU A 52 4.82 0.18 -0.53
CA LEU A 52 5.93 1.04 -0.94
C LEU A 52 6.51 1.80 0.26
N ARG A 53 5.66 2.36 1.12
CA ARG A 53 6.12 3.03 2.35
C ARG A 53 6.92 2.09 3.25
N VAL A 54 6.43 0.87 3.48
CA VAL A 54 7.16 -0.13 4.28
C VAL A 54 8.51 -0.47 3.65
N ARG A 55 8.57 -0.64 2.32
CA ARG A 55 9.83 -0.89 1.61
C ARG A 55 10.81 0.27 1.75
N MET A 56 10.33 1.51 1.66
CA MET A 56 11.17 2.70 1.84
C MET A 56 11.76 2.75 3.24
N ILE A 57 10.93 2.54 4.28
CA ILE A 57 11.41 2.49 5.67
C ILE A 57 12.44 1.37 5.84
N ALA A 58 12.17 0.17 5.31
CA ALA A 58 13.11 -0.94 5.41
C ALA A 58 14.44 -0.64 4.69
N ALA A 59 14.40 0.07 3.57
CA ALA A 59 15.61 0.48 2.85
C ALA A 59 16.40 1.54 3.64
N GLU A 60 15.71 2.50 4.26
CA GLU A 60 16.31 3.51 5.14
C GLU A 60 16.96 2.85 6.36
N MET A 61 16.25 1.94 7.04
CA MET A 61 16.80 1.15 8.15
C MET A 61 18.03 0.35 7.72
N ALA A 62 17.97 -0.34 6.58
CA ALA A 62 19.11 -1.12 6.09
C ALA A 62 20.34 -0.24 5.84
N GLU A 63 20.14 0.98 5.35
CA GLU A 63 21.24 1.93 5.14
C GLU A 63 21.77 2.48 6.47
N GLU A 64 20.90 2.77 7.44
CA GLU A 64 21.31 3.16 8.80
C GLU A 64 22.13 2.04 9.48
N TYR A 65 21.72 0.78 9.35
CA TYR A 65 22.49 -0.36 9.87
C TYR A 65 23.87 -0.51 9.20
N ARG A 66 24.00 -0.21 7.91
CA ARG A 66 25.31 -0.27 7.22
C ARG A 66 26.24 0.86 7.63
N THR A 67 25.69 2.04 7.86
CA THR A 67 26.46 3.27 8.06
C THR A 67 26.75 3.55 9.53
N ASN A 68 25.90 3.10 10.45
CA ASN A 68 26.06 3.30 11.88
C ASN A 68 26.78 2.12 12.56
N LYS A 69 28.08 2.30 12.82
CA LYS A 69 28.94 1.30 13.48
C LYS A 69 28.50 0.93 14.91
N GLU A 70 27.79 1.82 15.62
CA GLU A 70 27.23 1.50 16.93
C GLU A 70 26.08 0.47 16.83
N LEU A 71 25.25 0.54 15.80
CA LEU A 71 24.15 -0.41 15.58
C LEU A 71 24.64 -1.82 15.21
N THR A 72 25.84 -1.94 14.63
CA THR A 72 26.51 -3.22 14.33
C THR A 72 27.53 -3.64 15.39
N SER A 73 27.70 -2.86 16.47
CA SER A 73 28.76 -3.11 17.44
C SER A 73 28.57 -4.43 18.21
N MET A 74 27.33 -4.89 18.38
CA MET A 74 27.02 -6.13 19.09
C MET A 74 26.97 -7.36 18.17
N SER A 75 26.80 -7.21 16.86
CA SER A 75 26.85 -8.35 15.92
C SER A 75 28.26 -8.87 15.66
N ALA A 76 29.29 -8.11 16.06
CA ALA A 76 30.68 -8.58 16.07
C ALA A 76 30.96 -9.59 17.20
N LEU A 77 30.13 -9.63 18.26
CA LEU A 77 30.29 -10.53 19.41
C LEU A 77 29.67 -11.92 19.19
N ASP A 78 28.79 -12.08 18.19
CA ASP A 78 28.23 -13.39 17.79
C ASP A 78 29.26 -14.31 17.09
N GLY A 79 30.48 -13.82 16.86
CA GLY A 79 31.60 -14.59 16.31
C GLY A 79 32.50 -15.25 17.36
N GLU A 80 32.25 -15.08 18.66
CA GLU A 80 32.99 -15.83 19.67
C GLU A 80 32.50 -17.29 19.70
N ASN A 81 33.26 -18.16 19.03
CA ASN A 81 33.18 -19.61 19.19
C ASN A 81 33.12 -19.93 20.69
N PHE A 82 31.97 -20.42 21.16
CA PHE A 82 31.87 -21.18 22.40
C PHE A 82 32.61 -22.50 22.21
N ALA A 83 33.94 -22.44 22.29
CA ALA A 83 34.84 -23.60 22.36
C ALA A 83 34.94 -24.12 23.80
#